data_AF-A0A924J8E8-F1
#
_entry.id   AF-A0A924J8E8-F1
#
_cell.length_a   1.000
_cell.length_b   1.000
_cell.length_c   1.000
_cell.angle_alpha   90.00
_cell.angle_beta   90.00
_cell.angle_gamma   90.00
#
_symmetry.space_group_name_H-M   'P 1'
#
loop_
_entity.id
_entity.type
_entity.pdbx_description
1 polymer ?
#
loop_
_entity_poly.entity_id
_entity_poly.type
_entity_poly.pdbx_seq_one_letter_code
_entity_poly.pdbx_strand_id
1 'polypeptide(L)'
;MEEGKSYIESGILELYVLGQLTAQEQKEVQAMASSYPEIRQEIEAIEIALEKYAMKNAMKPTIGLQDRIFERIGLTATASHPKAKVIPLNAELKINYQSKIRGLRLALVACIALLVVSVAALYSAHSDLGNARDQIASL
;
A
#
# COMPACT_ATOMS: atom_id res chain seq x y z
N MET A 1 -22.29 32.79 15.00
CA MET A 1 -22.81 31.47 15.41
C MET A 1 -24.31 31.36 15.17
N GLU A 2 -25.14 32.34 15.56
CA GLU A 2 -26.60 32.29 15.30
C GLU A 2 -26.98 32.33 13.81
N GLU A 3 -26.24 33.05 12.97
CA GLU A 3 -26.57 33.22 11.54
C GLU A 3 -26.45 31.91 10.74
N GLY A 4 -25.37 31.14 10.93
CA GLY A 4 -25.20 29.85 10.27
C GLY A 4 -26.26 28.82 10.69
N LYS A 5 -26.63 28.82 11.97
CA LYS A 5 -27.69 27.93 12.49
C LYS A 5 -29.06 28.30 11.94
N SER A 6 -29.41 29.59 11.93
CA SER A 6 -30.67 30.06 11.34
C SER A 6 -30.74 29.78 9.83
N TYR A 7 -29.60 29.78 9.13
CA TYR A 7 -29.52 29.46 7.71
C TYR A 7 -29.75 27.97 7.44
N ILE A 8 -29.22 27.10 8.31
CA ILE A 8 -29.49 25.66 8.28
C ILE A 8 -30.97 25.38 8.52
N GLU A 9 -31.57 26.05 9.51
CA GLU A 9 -32.98 25.86 9.87
C GLU A 9 -33.96 26.44 8.83
N SER A 10 -33.49 27.22 7.85
CA SER A 10 -34.36 27.87 6.85
C SER A 10 -34.83 26.94 5.73
N GLY A 11 -34.25 25.76 5.58
CA GLY A 11 -34.60 24.80 4.52
C GLY A 11 -34.01 25.12 3.14
N ILE A 12 -33.11 26.12 3.05
CA ILE A 12 -32.54 26.55 1.76
C ILE A 12 -31.48 25.56 1.24
N LEU A 13 -30.82 24.82 2.12
CA LEU A 13 -29.76 23.88 1.77
C LEU A 13 -30.31 22.63 1.07
N GLU A 14 -31.52 22.21 1.44
CA GLU A 14 -32.24 21.12 0.78
C GLU A 14 -32.61 21.50 -0.64
N LEU A 15 -33.13 22.71 -0.84
CA LEU A 15 -33.42 23.26 -2.17
C LEU A 15 -32.15 23.42 -3.01
N TYR A 16 -31.03 23.80 -2.37
CA TYR A 16 -29.73 23.88 -3.02
C TYR A 16 -29.27 22.51 -3.55
N VAL A 17 -29.26 21.48 -2.70
CA VAL A 17 -28.86 20.11 -3.08
C VAL A 17 -29.79 19.52 -4.13
N LEU A 18 -31.09 19.82 -4.07
CA LEU A 18 -32.07 19.41 -5.09
C LEU A 18 -31.95 20.20 -6.41
N GLY A 19 -31.10 21.23 -6.48
CA GLY A 19 -30.92 22.05 -7.67
C GLY A 19 -32.13 22.93 -8.01
N GLN A 20 -32.95 23.29 -7.00
CA GLN A 20 -34.19 24.06 -7.16
C GLN A 20 -34.03 25.57 -6.92
N LEU A 21 -32.82 26.01 -6.58
CA LEU A 21 -32.51 27.42 -6.37
C LEU A 21 -32.21 28.16 -7.68
N THR A 22 -32.44 29.46 -7.67
CA THR A 22 -31.98 30.35 -8.74
C THR A 22 -30.45 30.48 -8.73
N ALA A 23 -29.86 30.91 -9.85
CA ALA A 23 -28.41 31.12 -9.94
C ALA A 23 -27.87 32.14 -8.93
N GLN A 24 -28.70 33.08 -8.46
CA GLN A 24 -28.31 34.05 -7.44
C GLN A 24 -28.26 33.42 -6.05
N GLU A 25 -29.31 32.68 -5.68
CA GLU A 25 -29.37 31.97 -4.40
C GLU A 25 -28.29 30.88 -4.30
N GLN A 26 -27.98 30.19 -5.40
CA GLN A 26 -26.87 29.23 -5.41
C GLN A 26 -25.52 29.87 -5.06
N LYS A 27 -25.26 31.09 -5.58
CA LYS A 27 -24.04 31.82 -5.24
C LYS A 27 -24.02 32.24 -3.78
N GLU A 28 -25.17 32.63 -3.23
CA GLU A 28 -25.31 32.97 -1.83
C GLU A 28 -25.01 31.76 -0.92
N VAL A 29 -25.61 30.60 -1.23
CA VAL A 29 -25.32 29.35 -0.49
C VAL A 29 -23.83 29.01 -0.56
N GLN A 30 -23.18 29.17 -1.71
CA GLN A 30 -21.74 28.92 -1.86
C GLN A 30 -20.89 29.90 -1.04
N ALA A 31 -21.27 31.18 -1.00
CA ALA A 31 -20.60 32.19 -0.19
C ALA A 31 -20.77 31.90 1.32
N MET A 32 -21.98 31.50 1.73
CA MET A 32 -22.29 31.11 3.10
C MET A 32 -21.53 29.85 3.51
N ALA A 33 -21.50 28.81 2.67
CA ALA A 33 -20.72 27.59 2.90
C ALA A 33 -19.20 27.83 2.94
N SER A 34 -18.71 28.88 2.28
CA SER A 34 -17.30 29.29 2.36
C SER A 34 -16.96 30.02 3.66
N SER A 35 -17.94 30.73 4.23
CA SER A 35 -17.78 31.54 5.44
C SER A 35 -18.05 30.73 6.71
N TYR A 36 -18.95 29.74 6.63
CA TYR A 36 -19.44 28.94 7.75
C TYR A 36 -19.26 27.43 7.46
N PRO A 37 -18.22 26.78 8.01
CA PRO A 37 -17.96 25.36 7.79
C PRO A 37 -19.13 24.44 8.18
N GLU A 38 -19.94 24.82 9.16
CA GLU A 38 -21.15 24.11 9.58
C GLU A 38 -22.19 24.00 8.45
N ILE A 39 -22.31 25.02 7.60
CA ILE A 39 -23.22 24.99 6.45
C ILE A 39 -22.74 23.96 5.42
N ARG A 40 -21.42 23.86 5.22
CA ARG A 40 -20.84 22.86 4.32
C ARG A 40 -21.04 21.44 4.84
N GLN A 41 -20.91 21.23 6.15
CA GLN A 41 -21.19 19.94 6.79
C GLN A 41 -22.65 19.55 6.62
N GLU A 42 -23.58 20.49 6.76
CA GLU A 42 -25.00 20.24 6.55
C GLU A 42 -25.31 19.88 5.09
N ILE A 43 -24.75 20.60 4.12
CA ILE A 43 -24.88 20.27 2.69
C ILE A 43 -24.43 18.81 2.43
N GLU A 44 -23.26 18.42 2.93
CA GLU A 44 -22.74 17.05 2.78
C GLU A 44 -23.65 16.01 3.44
N ALA A 45 -24.20 16.31 4.63
CA ALA A 45 -25.15 15.43 5.31
C ALA A 45 -26.42 15.21 4.49
N ILE A 46 -26.97 16.27 3.89
CA ILE A 46 -28.14 16.21 3.00
C ILE A 46 -27.82 15.39 1.74
N GLU A 47 -26.66 15.61 1.11
CA GLU A 47 -26.21 14.85 -0.07
C GLU A 47 -26.12 13.34 0.22
N ILE A 48 -25.50 12.96 1.34
CA ILE A 48 -25.38 11.56 1.77
C ILE A 48 -26.77 10.95 2.05
N ALA A 49 -27.68 11.71 2.66
CA ALA A 49 -29.04 11.25 2.91
C ALA A 49 -29.78 10.98 1.59
N LEU A 50 -29.62 11.88 0.61
CA LEU A 50 -30.23 11.74 -0.71
C LEU A 50 -29.62 10.58 -1.51
N GLU A 51 -28.30 10.39 -1.43
CA GLU A 51 -27.61 9.23 -2.03
C GLU A 51 -28.17 7.92 -1.47
N LYS A 52 -28.25 7.79 -0.14
CA LYS A 52 -28.82 6.59 0.51
C LYS A 52 -30.26 6.34 0.08
N TYR A 53 -31.06 7.40 -0.06
CA TYR A 53 -32.42 7.28 -0.57
C TYR A 53 -32.45 6.81 -2.02
N ALA A 54 -31.62 7.39 -2.89
CA ALA A 54 -31.52 7.02 -4.30
C ALA A 54 -31.05 5.56 -4.49
N MET A 55 -30.06 5.12 -3.71
CA MET A 55 -29.58 3.73 -3.74
C MET A 55 -30.65 2.73 -3.32
N LYS A 56 -31.44 3.05 -2.29
CA LYS A 56 -32.56 2.19 -1.84
C LYS A 56 -33.66 2.08 -2.89
N ASN A 57 -33.83 3.11 -3.72
CA ASN A 57 -34.85 3.16 -4.77
C ASN A 57 -34.25 2.98 -6.18
N ALA A 58 -33.06 2.36 -6.27
CA ALA A 58 -32.36 2.22 -7.54
C ALA A 58 -33.16 1.34 -8.53
N MET A 59 -33.36 1.87 -9.73
CA MET A 59 -34.02 1.15 -10.83
C MET A 59 -33.00 0.66 -11.85
N LYS A 60 -33.25 -0.51 -12.44
CA LYS A 60 -32.37 -1.06 -13.47
C LYS A 60 -32.43 -0.17 -14.73
N PRO A 61 -31.28 0.33 -15.24
CA PRO A 61 -31.25 1.10 -16.47
C PRO A 61 -31.60 0.24 -17.69
N THR A 62 -31.97 0.90 -18.79
CA THR A 62 -32.24 0.22 -20.07
C THR A 62 -31.01 -0.55 -20.55
N ILE A 63 -31.25 -1.72 -21.16
CA ILE A 63 -30.21 -2.55 -21.75
C ILE A 63 -29.41 -1.75 -22.79
N GLY A 64 -28.08 -1.85 -22.75
CA GLY A 64 -27.17 -1.15 -23.67
C GLY A 64 -26.92 0.33 -23.35
N LEU A 65 -27.50 0.89 -22.27
CA LEU A 65 -27.23 2.27 -21.88
C LEU A 65 -25.76 2.50 -21.53
N GLN A 66 -25.14 1.53 -20.83
CA GLN A 66 -23.73 1.59 -20.46
C GLN A 66 -22.82 1.70 -21.68
N ASP A 67 -23.04 0.84 -22.69
CA ASP A 67 -22.24 0.82 -23.92
C ASP A 67 -22.35 2.16 -24.68
N ARG A 68 -23.57 2.71 -24.78
CA ARG A 68 -23.83 4.01 -25.40
C ARG A 68 -23.13 5.16 -24.67
N ILE A 69 -23.10 5.11 -23.33
CA ILE A 69 -22.39 6.12 -22.53
C ILE A 69 -20.89 6.01 -22.79
N PHE A 70 -20.33 4.79 -22.74
CA PHE A 70 -18.90 4.56 -22.94
C PHE A 70 -18.44 4.96 -24.35
N GLU A 71 -19.24 4.68 -25.37
CA GLU A 71 -18.98 5.14 -26.73
C GLU A 71 -18.95 6.68 -26.81
N ARG A 72 -19.94 7.36 -26.22
CA ARG A 72 -20.05 8.83 -26.19
C ARG A 72 -18.87 9.52 -25.53
N ILE A 73 -18.31 8.92 -24.47
CA ILE A 73 -17.18 9.48 -23.72
C ILE A 73 -15.82 8.97 -24.20
N GLY A 74 -15.77 8.23 -25.32
CA GLY A 74 -14.52 7.74 -25.92
C GLY A 74 -13.85 6.61 -25.12
N LEU A 75 -14.59 5.93 -24.24
CA LEU A 75 -14.15 4.77 -23.46
C LEU A 75 -14.48 3.46 -24.16
N THR A 76 -14.48 3.44 -25.51
CA THR A 76 -14.63 2.21 -26.27
C THR A 76 -13.46 1.29 -25.93
N ALA A 77 -13.76 0.07 -25.50
CA ALA A 77 -12.78 -0.93 -25.17
C ALA A 77 -12.04 -1.40 -26.44
N THR A 78 -11.15 -0.58 -26.97
CA THR A 78 -10.04 -0.99 -27.85
C THR A 78 -8.85 -1.43 -27.03
N ALA A 79 -9.12 -2.12 -25.92
CA ALA A 79 -8.12 -2.92 -25.25
C ALA A 79 -8.58 -4.38 -25.33
N SER A 80 -8.30 -4.99 -26.49
CA SER A 80 -7.89 -6.39 -26.51
C SER A 80 -6.61 -6.47 -25.67
N HIS A 81 -6.76 -6.45 -24.34
CA HIS A 81 -5.68 -6.83 -23.47
C HIS A 81 -5.47 -8.33 -23.73
N PRO A 82 -4.32 -8.76 -24.27
CA PRO A 82 -4.04 -10.18 -24.37
C PRO A 82 -4.19 -10.74 -22.96
N LYS A 83 -5.10 -11.71 -22.82
CA LYS A 83 -5.47 -12.41 -21.58
C LYS A 83 -4.31 -12.37 -20.59
N ALA A 84 -4.35 -11.43 -19.65
CA ALA A 84 -3.24 -11.25 -18.71
C ALA A 84 -3.04 -12.58 -17.99
N LYS A 85 -1.81 -13.09 -17.99
CA LYS A 85 -1.47 -14.32 -17.28
C LYS A 85 -1.70 -14.06 -15.79
N VAL A 86 -2.79 -14.62 -15.25
CA VAL A 86 -3.16 -14.49 -13.84
C VAL A 86 -2.05 -15.18 -13.03
N ILE A 87 -1.20 -14.38 -12.37
CA ILE A 87 -0.27 -14.87 -11.36
C ILE A 87 -1.00 -14.73 -10.02
N PRO A 88 -1.24 -15.83 -9.28
CA PRO A 88 -1.92 -15.75 -8.00
C PRO A 88 -1.08 -14.93 -7.00
N LEU A 89 -1.74 -13.97 -6.34
CA LEU A 89 -1.12 -13.06 -5.36
C LEU A 89 -0.64 -13.79 -4.09
N ASN A 90 -0.98 -15.07 -3.95
CA ASN A 90 -0.65 -15.93 -2.81
C ASN A 90 0.31 -17.08 -3.17
N ALA A 91 1.14 -16.93 -4.21
CA ALA A 91 2.23 -17.87 -4.44
C ALA A 91 3.24 -17.78 -3.27
N GLU A 92 3.02 -18.57 -2.22
CA GLU A 92 4.00 -18.78 -1.17
C GLU A 92 5.29 -19.26 -1.82
N LEU A 93 6.29 -18.37 -1.87
CA LEU A 93 7.63 -18.68 -2.30
C LEU A 93 8.22 -19.67 -1.30
N LYS A 94 8.05 -20.97 -1.57
CA LYS A 94 8.82 -22.03 -0.90
C LYS A 94 10.27 -21.94 -1.36
N ILE A 95 11.02 -21.00 -0.80
CA ILE A 95 12.45 -20.88 -1.03
C ILE A 95 13.11 -22.11 -0.43
N ASN A 96 13.66 -22.98 -1.28
CA ASN A 96 14.30 -24.21 -0.85
C ASN A 96 15.70 -23.92 -0.28
N TYR A 97 15.76 -23.63 1.03
CA TYR A 97 17.01 -23.38 1.79
C TYR A 97 17.91 -24.63 1.92
N GLN A 98 17.42 -25.82 1.57
CA GLN A 98 18.10 -27.08 1.83
C GLN A 98 19.43 -27.21 1.06
N SER A 99 19.50 -26.66 -0.15
CA SER A 99 20.72 -26.69 -0.98
C SER A 99 21.84 -25.82 -0.39
N LYS A 100 21.50 -24.61 0.08
CA LYS A 100 22.49 -23.64 0.59
C LYS A 100 23.10 -24.06 1.92
N ILE A 101 22.35 -24.79 2.76
CA ILE A 101 22.83 -25.28 4.07
C ILE A 101 23.92 -26.36 3.92
N ARG A 102 23.86 -27.20 2.87
CA ARG A 102 24.89 -28.23 2.65
C ARG A 102 26.26 -27.61 2.31
N GLY A 103 26.27 -26.58 1.47
CA GLY A 103 27.50 -25.84 1.16
C GLY A 103 28.10 -25.15 2.39
N LEU A 104 27.25 -24.56 3.23
CA LEU A 104 27.71 -23.89 4.45
C LEU A 104 28.33 -24.86 5.47
N ARG A 105 27.74 -26.05 5.64
CA ARG A 105 28.30 -27.10 6.50
C ARG A 105 29.68 -27.55 6.02
N LEU A 106 29.86 -27.72 4.71
CA LEU A 106 31.12 -28.16 4.12
C LEU A 106 32.21 -27.09 4.29
N ALA A 107 31.87 -25.80 4.12
CA ALA A 107 32.77 -24.69 4.38
C ALA A 107 33.21 -24.62 5.86
N LEU A 108 32.29 -24.84 6.81
CA LEU A 108 32.60 -24.83 8.24
C LEU A 108 33.60 -25.94 8.61
N VAL A 109 33.41 -27.15 8.08
CA VAL A 109 34.36 -28.27 8.30
C VAL A 109 35.76 -27.93 7.76
N ALA A 110 35.85 -27.32 6.59
CA ALA A 110 37.14 -26.89 6.02
C ALA A 110 37.86 -25.86 6.92
N CYS A 111 37.12 -24.89 7.47
CA CYS A 111 37.69 -23.90 8.39
C CYS A 111 38.23 -24.54 9.67
N ILE A 112 37.51 -25.49 10.26
CA ILE A 112 37.96 -26.21 11.46
C ILE A 112 39.24 -27.00 11.15
N ALA A 113 39.29 -27.71 10.02
CA ALA A 113 40.48 -28.46 9.63
C ALA A 113 41.71 -27.55 9.46
N LEU A 114 41.54 -26.40 8.79
CA LEU A 114 42.62 -25.42 8.62
C LEU A 114 43.11 -24.85 9.97
N LEU A 115 42.19 -24.61 10.91
CA LEU A 115 42.53 -24.11 12.25
C LEU A 115 43.39 -25.14 13.00
N VAL A 116 43.01 -26.42 12.97
CA VAL A 116 43.78 -27.50 13.62
C VAL A 116 45.19 -27.62 13.03
N VAL A 117 45.32 -27.57 11.70
CA VAL A 117 46.63 -27.60 11.03
C VAL A 117 47.49 -26.40 11.43
N SER A 118 46.90 -25.20 11.48
CA SER A 118 47.60 -23.99 11.89
C SER A 118 48.10 -24.06 13.33
N VAL A 119 47.30 -24.58 14.25
CA VAL A 119 47.68 -24.73 15.66
C VAL A 119 48.79 -25.75 15.82
N ALA A 120 48.73 -26.88 15.10
CA ALA A 120 49.78 -27.89 15.12
C ALA A 120 51.13 -27.34 14.61
N ALA A 121 51.11 -26.57 13.51
CA ALA A 121 52.31 -25.94 12.97
C ALA A 121 52.92 -24.90 13.93
N LEU A 122 52.08 -24.13 14.63
CA LEU A 122 52.56 -23.17 15.63
C LEU A 122 53.18 -23.87 16.84
N TYR A 123 52.59 -24.99 17.26
CA TYR A 123 53.10 -25.78 18.36
C TYR A 123 54.46 -26.42 18.04
N SER A 124 54.62 -27.00 16.85
CA SER A 124 55.89 -27.62 16.44
C SER A 124 57.02 -26.59 16.34
N ALA A 125 56.73 -25.42 15.73
CA ALA A 125 57.72 -24.35 15.64
C ALA A 125 58.17 -23.88 17.03
N HIS A 126 57.24 -23.71 17.98
CA HIS A 126 57.57 -23.30 19.33
C HIS A 126 58.43 -24.34 20.08
N SER A 127 58.15 -25.64 19.90
CA SER A 127 58.99 -26.69 20.50
C SER A 127 60.40 -26.74 19.91
N ASP A 128 60.56 -26.51 18.60
CA ASP A 128 61.87 -26.50 17.94
C ASP A 128 62.73 -25.33 18.42
N LEU A 129 62.12 -24.15 18.61
CA LEU A 129 62.76 -22.95 19.16
C LEU A 129 63.20 -23.14 20.62
N GLY A 130 62.47 -23.91 21.43
CA GLY A 130 62.86 -24.27 22.79
C GLY A 130 64.08 -25.20 22.80
N ASN A 131 64.02 -26.29 22.04
CA ASN A 131 65.11 -27.27 21.94
C ASN A 131 66.41 -26.64 21.42
N ALA A 132 66.32 -25.74 20.44
CA ALA A 132 67.48 -25.03 19.90
C ALA A 132 68.12 -24.09 20.95
N ARG A 133 67.32 -23.49 21.84
CA ARG A 133 67.83 -22.66 22.95
C ARG A 133 68.56 -23.48 23.99
N ASP A 134 68.05 -24.66 24.34
CA ASP A 134 68.69 -25.55 25.31
C ASP A 134 70.01 -26.14 24.76
N GLN A 135 70.10 -26.39 23.45
CA GLN A 135 71.35 -26.81 22.80
C GLN A 135 72.42 -25.71 22.83
N ILE A 136 72.05 -24.44 22.66
CA ILE A 136 73.00 -23.32 22.77
C ILE A 136 73.43 -23.12 24.24
N ALA A 137 72.54 -23.35 25.21
CA ALA A 137 72.83 -23.18 26.64
C ALA A 137 73.68 -24.32 27.24
N SER A 138 73.83 -25.44 26.54
CA SER A 138 74.60 -26.63 26.97
C SER A 138 75.97 -26.77 26.29
N LEU A 139 76.35 -25.81 25.45
CA LEU A 139 77.68 -25.64 24.85
C LEU A 139 78.50 -24.61 25.65
#